data_AF-A0A8S4QGS1-F1
#
_entry.id   AF-A0A8S4QGS1-F1
#
_cell.length_a   1.000
_cell.length_b   1.000
_cell.length_c   1.000
_cell.angle_alpha   90.00
_cell.angle_beta   90.00
_cell.angle_gamma   90.00
#
_symmetry.space_group_name_H-M   'P 1'
#
loop_
_entity.id
_entity.type
_entity.pdbx_description
1 polymer ?
#
loop_
_entity_poly.entity_id
_entity_poly.type
_entity_poly.pdbx_seq_one_letter_code
_entity_poly.pdbx_strand_id
1 'polypeptide(L)' 'SSMRSGALVAMEAEPDLSTFENKSGLAEDMKFLASMPELCDVTFLVGDTREPVCAVKAVLAARSR' A
#
# COMPACT_ATOMS: atom_id res chain seq x y z
N SER A 1 -9.31 37.58 -39.39
CA SER A 1 -10.33 36.65 -38.88
C SER A 1 -9.96 35.24 -39.27
N SER A 2 -9.40 34.46 -38.33
CA SER A 2 -9.61 33.01 -38.18
C SER A 2 -8.73 32.52 -37.02
N MET A 3 -9.15 32.85 -35.80
CA MET A 3 -8.72 32.12 -34.60
C MET A 3 -9.64 30.91 -34.48
N ARG A 4 -9.26 29.76 -35.04
CA ARG A 4 -9.92 28.47 -34.76
C ARG A 4 -9.13 27.32 -35.39
N SER A 5 -8.07 26.88 -34.73
CA SER A 5 -7.67 25.47 -34.73
C SER A 5 -6.61 25.24 -33.65
N GLY A 6 -7.04 25.32 -32.39
CA GLY A 6 -6.26 24.90 -31.22
C GLY A 6 -7.11 24.10 -30.22
N ALA A 7 -8.27 23.59 -30.66
CA ALA A 7 -9.30 22.98 -29.82
C ALA A 7 -9.48 21.47 -30.08
N LEU A 8 -8.46 20.82 -30.63
CA LEU A 8 -8.34 19.37 -30.83
C LEU A 8 -6.85 19.10 -30.55
N VAL A 9 -6.39 18.85 -29.33
CA VAL A 9 -6.56 17.60 -28.57
C VAL A 9 -6.45 17.94 -27.08
N ALA A 10 -7.57 18.14 -26.40
CA ALA A 10 -7.67 18.21 -24.93
C ALA A 10 -8.67 17.15 -24.45
N MET A 11 -8.60 15.97 -25.05
CA MET A 11 -9.41 14.77 -24.81
C MET A 11 -8.49 13.64 -25.30
N GLU A 12 -7.63 13.03 -24.50
CA GLU A 12 -7.95 11.92 -23.59
C GLU A 12 -6.99 11.93 -22.40
N ALA A 13 -7.32 12.71 -21.38
CA ALA A 13 -6.81 12.54 -20.02
C ALA A 13 -8.01 12.46 -19.09
N GLU A 14 -8.89 11.49 -19.34
CA GLU A 14 -9.85 11.05 -18.34
C GLU A 14 -9.20 9.82 -17.69
N PRO A 15 -8.38 9.98 -16.64
CA PRO A 15 -8.02 8.82 -15.86
C PRO A 15 -9.33 8.38 -15.18
N ASP A 16 -9.79 7.17 -15.49
CA ASP A 16 -10.93 6.56 -14.80
C ASP A 16 -10.51 6.25 -13.35
N LEU A 17 -10.45 7.31 -12.52
CA LEU A 17 -9.99 7.27 -11.14
C LEU A 17 -11.18 7.23 -10.20
N SER A 18 -12.01 6.21 -10.37
CA SER A 18 -12.74 5.66 -9.24
C SER A 18 -11.82 4.69 -8.47
N THR A 19 -10.64 5.14 -8.05
CA THR A 19 -9.81 4.38 -7.10
C THR A 19 -10.57 4.30 -5.77
N PHE A 20 -11.28 3.20 -5.57
CA PHE A 20 -11.92 2.90 -4.30
C PHE A 20 -10.86 2.58 -3.26
N GLU A 21 -10.64 3.50 -2.32
CA GLU A 21 -9.69 3.33 -1.21
C GLU A 21 -10.41 2.87 0.06
N ASN A 22 -10.37 1.57 0.37
CA ASN A 22 -10.80 1.04 1.67
C ASN A 22 -9.60 0.87 2.61
N LYS A 23 -9.12 1.99 3.17
CA LYS A 23 -7.95 2.00 4.06
C LYS A 23 -8.16 1.19 5.34
N SER A 24 -9.38 1.20 5.88
CA SER A 24 -9.73 0.45 7.09
C SER A 24 -9.71 -1.05 6.85
N GLY A 25 -10.36 -1.52 5.79
CA GLY A 25 -10.39 -2.95 5.44
C GLY A 25 -8.99 -3.48 5.16
N LEU A 26 -8.19 -2.73 4.39
CA LEU A 26 -6.80 -3.11 4.13
C LEU A 26 -5.96 -3.17 5.42
N ALA A 27 -6.16 -2.25 6.37
CA ALA A 27 -5.44 -2.29 7.65
C ALA A 27 -5.84 -3.50 8.51
N GLU A 28 -7.12 -3.87 8.51
CA GLU A 28 -7.63 -5.07 9.19
C GLU A 28 -7.07 -6.35 8.56
N ASP A 29 -7.07 -6.44 7.22
CA ASP A 29 -6.48 -7.56 6.48
C ASP A 29 -4.99 -7.69 6.77
N MET A 30 -4.23 -6.58 6.74
CA MET A 30 -2.80 -6.59 7.08
C MET A 30 -2.55 -7.03 8.53
N LYS A 31 -3.45 -6.67 9.46
CA LYS A 31 -3.37 -7.13 10.86
C LYS A 31 -3.66 -8.63 10.97
N PHE A 32 -4.63 -9.14 10.21
CA PHE A 32 -4.95 -10.56 10.17
C PHE A 32 -3.79 -11.38 9.61
N LEU A 33 -3.22 -10.97 8.48
CA LEU A 33 -2.04 -11.63 7.89
C LEU A 33 -0.83 -11.62 8.84
N ALA A 34 -0.61 -10.52 9.56
CA ALA A 34 0.47 -10.44 10.56
C ALA A 34 0.25 -11.35 11.77
N SER A 35 -0.98 -11.82 12.02
CA SER A 35 -1.30 -12.74 13.12
C SER A 35 -1.10 -14.21 12.78
N MET A 36 -0.86 -14.53 11.51
CA MET A 36 -0.64 -15.88 11.00
C MET A 36 0.84 -16.29 11.15
N PRO A 37 1.16 -17.26 12.05
CA PRO A 37 2.54 -17.69 12.27
C PRO A 37 3.20 -18.29 11.02
N GLU A 38 2.43 -18.93 10.16
CA GLU A 38 2.86 -19.56 8.91
C GLU A 38 3.36 -18.57 7.86
N LEU A 39 3.00 -17.29 7.97
CA LEU A 39 3.40 -16.24 7.03
C LEU A 39 4.63 -15.45 7.51
N CYS A 40 5.16 -15.75 8.70
CA CYS A 40 6.30 -15.05 9.26
C CYS A 40 7.59 -15.38 8.49
N ASP A 41 8.22 -14.37 7.90
CA ASP A 41 9.44 -14.49 7.07
C ASP A 41 10.60 -13.60 7.56
N VAL A 42 10.41 -12.92 8.69
CA VAL A 42 11.43 -12.17 9.42
C VAL A 42 11.24 -12.29 10.93
N THR A 43 12.34 -12.33 11.66
CA THR A 43 12.38 -12.32 13.13
C THR A 43 13.31 -11.22 13.60
N PHE A 44 12.81 -10.36 14.48
CA PHE A 44 13.59 -9.33 15.16
C PHE A 44 13.97 -9.83 16.55
N LEU A 45 15.15 -9.48 17.01
CA LEU A 45 15.56 -9.69 18.40
C LEU A 45 15.50 -8.33 19.09
N VAL A 46 14.57 -8.18 20.04
CA VAL A 46 14.20 -6.88 20.62
C VAL A 46 14.63 -6.80 22.08
N GLY A 47 15.11 -5.62 22.49
CA GLY A 47 15.55 -5.36 23.86
C GLY A 47 16.89 -6.01 24.22
N ASP A 48 17.33 -5.79 25.47
CA ASP A 48 18.60 -6.32 25.98
C ASP A 48 18.58 -7.85 26.09
N THR A 49 17.41 -8.43 26.35
CA THR A 49 17.16 -9.87 26.44
C THR A 49 17.07 -10.55 25.07
N ARG A 50 17.11 -9.78 23.97
CA ARG A 50 17.03 -10.29 22.59
C ARG A 50 15.79 -11.15 22.35
N GLU A 51 14.65 -10.72 22.86
CA GLU A 51 13.38 -11.44 22.72
C GLU A 51 12.96 -11.54 21.24
N PRO A 52 12.61 -12.73 20.75
CA PRO A 52 12.23 -12.92 19.35
C PRO A 52 10.82 -12.38 19.08
N VAL A 53 10.72 -11.53 18.06
CA VAL A 53 9.45 -10.97 17.56
C VAL A 53 9.33 -11.30 16.08
N CYS A 54 8.35 -12.14 15.72
CA CYS A 54 8.09 -12.51 14.33
C CYS A 54 7.23 -11.47 13.61
N ALA A 55 7.47 -11.29 12.32
CA ALA A 55 6.68 -10.40 11.47
C ALA A 55 6.72 -10.85 10.00
N VAL A 56 5.99 -10.12 9.15
CA VAL A 56 5.92 -10.33 7.70
C VAL A 56 6.55 -9.15 6.99
N LYS A 57 7.59 -9.36 6.18
CA LYS A 57 8.34 -8.31 5.47
C LYS A 57 7.46 -7.44 4.60
N ALA A 58 6.52 -8.03 3.85
CA ALA A 58 5.61 -7.29 2.99
C ALA A 58 4.73 -6.31 3.79
N VAL A 59 4.22 -6.74 4.95
CA VAL A 59 3.41 -5.90 5.85
C VAL A 59 4.25 -4.77 6.44
N LEU A 60 5.52 -5.03 6.80
CA LEU A 60 6.43 -4.01 7.29
C LEU A 60 6.77 -2.99 6.20
N ALA A 61 7.10 -3.44 4.99
CA ALA A 61 7.42 -2.59 3.85
C ALA A 61 6.26 -1.64 3.51
N ALA A 62 5.01 -2.12 3.55
CA ALA A 62 3.83 -1.31 3.31
C ALA A 62 3.60 -0.20 4.36
N ARG A 63 4.23 -0.30 5.54
CA ARG A 63 4.04 0.62 6.68
C ARG A 63 5.29 1.45 6.99
N SER A 64 6.42 1.14 6.38
CA SER A 64 7.71 1.82 6.56
C SER A 64 7.79 3.04 5.63
N ARG A 65 8.46 4.11 6.09
CA ARG A 65 8.76 5.31 5.28
C ARG A 65 10.20 5.26 4.78
#